data_AF-A0A0N1EPL4-F1
#
_entry.id   AF-A0A0N1EPL4-F1
#
_cell.length_a   1.000
_cell.length_b   1.000
_cell.length_c   1.000
_cell.angle_alpha   90.00
_cell.angle_beta   90.00
_cell.angle_gamma   90.00
#
_symmetry.space_group_name_H-M   'P 1'
#
loop_
_entity.id
_entity.type
_entity.pdbx_description
1 polymer ?
#
loop_
_entity_poly.entity_id
_entity_poly.type
_entity_poly.pdbx_seq_one_letter_code
_entity_poly.pdbx_strand_id
1 'polypeptide(L)'
;MRRAAKEAGYALTVHGSLNRDIDLVAVPWTEFNVWSKEALLDALVGAVRAVTGRCGSSGGWASKPHGRFAHILMAWCGESTANLDLSVVPAQEEDRP
;
A
#
# COMPACT_ATOMS: atom_id res chain seq x y z
N MET A 1 -5.88 -0.99 -7.74
CA MET A 1 -5.46 -0.85 -6.33
C MET A 1 -6.60 -0.97 -5.32
N ARG A 2 -7.65 -0.14 -5.36
CA ARG A 2 -8.77 -0.19 -4.38
C ARG A 2 -9.38 -1.59 -4.17
N ARG A 3 -9.61 -2.35 -5.25
CA ARG A 3 -10.12 -3.73 -5.17
C ARG A 3 -9.17 -4.66 -4.41
N ALA A 4 -7.89 -4.66 -4.77
CA ALA A 4 -6.86 -5.47 -4.12
C ALA A 4 -6.71 -5.12 -2.62
N ALA A 5 -6.75 -3.83 -2.27
CA ALA A 5 -6.74 -3.41 -0.87
C ALA A 5 -7.98 -3.90 -0.11
N LYS A 6 -9.17 -3.81 -0.72
CA LYS A 6 -10.42 -4.31 -0.12
C LYS A 6 -10.37 -5.81 0.14
N GLU A 7 -9.88 -6.58 -0.82
CA GLU A 7 -9.69 -8.04 -0.69
C GLU A 7 -8.71 -8.38 0.45
N ALA A 8 -7.71 -7.53 0.68
CA ALA A 8 -6.75 -7.64 1.77
C ALA A 8 -7.26 -7.13 3.14
N GLY A 9 -8.51 -6.66 3.24
CA GLY A 9 -9.09 -6.11 4.48
C GLY A 9 -8.78 -4.64 4.77
N TYR A 10 -8.29 -3.88 3.77
CA TYR A 10 -7.93 -2.47 3.92
C TYR A 10 -8.85 -1.53 3.13
N ALA A 11 -9.19 -0.40 3.74
CA ALA A 11 -9.58 0.79 3.02
C ALA A 11 -8.31 1.49 2.50
N LEU A 12 -8.30 1.86 1.22
CA LEU A 12 -7.19 2.58 0.59
C LEU A 12 -7.66 3.99 0.22
N THR A 13 -6.97 5.00 0.72
CA THR A 13 -7.22 6.41 0.40
C THR A 13 -5.98 7.04 -0.23
N VAL A 14 -6.20 8.09 -1.01
CA VAL A 14 -5.15 8.95 -1.57
C VAL A 14 -4.96 10.13 -0.62
N HIS A 15 -3.71 10.51 -0.40
CA HIS A 15 -3.33 11.68 0.38
C HIS A 15 -2.49 12.64 -0.49
N GLY A 16 -2.36 13.90 -0.04
CA GLY A 16 -1.49 14.88 -0.69
C GLY A 16 -2.10 15.54 -1.93
N SER A 17 -1.26 16.25 -2.67
CA SER A 17 -1.65 17.10 -3.80
C SER A 17 -1.59 16.42 -5.17
N LEU A 18 -1.03 15.20 -5.24
CA LEU A 18 -0.79 14.43 -6.48
C LEU A 18 0.13 15.12 -7.52
N ASN A 19 0.78 16.24 -7.17
CA ASN A 19 1.59 17.01 -8.12
C ASN A 19 2.93 16.37 -8.49
N ARG A 20 3.47 15.46 -7.67
CA ARG A 20 4.76 14.78 -7.92
C ARG A 20 4.68 13.29 -7.61
N ASP A 21 4.13 12.98 -6.44
CA ASP A 21 4.04 11.63 -5.90
C ASP A 21 2.57 11.31 -5.60
N ILE A 22 2.23 10.02 -5.63
CA ILE A 22 0.91 9.54 -5.24
C ILE A 22 1.04 8.91 -3.86
N ASP A 23 0.71 9.68 -2.82
CA ASP A 23 0.66 9.17 -1.45
C ASP A 23 -0.62 8.33 -1.26
N LEU A 24 -0.45 7.12 -0.74
CA LEU A 24 -1.50 6.19 -0.42
C LEU A 24 -1.48 5.87 1.07
N VAL A 25 -2.66 5.81 1.68
CA VAL A 25 -2.82 5.33 3.06
C VAL A 25 -3.77 4.13 3.07
N ALA A 26 -3.25 3.00 3.53
CA ALA A 26 -4.02 1.78 3.76
C ALA A 26 -4.37 1.68 5.25
N VAL A 27 -5.66 1.63 5.55
CA VAL A 27 -6.20 1.53 6.90
C VAL A 27 -6.98 0.22 7.00
N PRO A 28 -6.68 -0.67 7.97
CA PRO A 28 -7.50 -1.84 8.25
C PRO A 28 -8.97 -1.43 8.41
N TRP A 29 -9.86 -2.10 7.69
CA TRP A 29 -11.29 -1.75 7.64
C TRP A 29 -12.21 -2.88 8.08
N THR A 30 -11.65 -4.07 8.31
CA THR A 30 -12.36 -5.24 8.83
C THR A 30 -11.74 -5.68 10.14
N GLU A 31 -12.56 -6.26 11.03
CA GLU A 31 -12.12 -6.77 12.32
C GLU A 31 -11.23 -8.02 12.17
N PHE A 32 -11.54 -8.87 11.20
CA PHE A 32 -10.84 -10.14 10.95
C PHE A 32 -10.30 -10.21 9.52
N ASN A 33 -9.41 -11.19 9.29
CA ASN A 33 -8.84 -11.53 7.98
C ASN A 33 -8.09 -10.39 7.29
N VAL A 34 -7.57 -9.42 8.05
CA VAL A 34 -6.68 -8.38 7.52
C VAL A 34 -5.35 -9.01 7.17
N TRP A 35 -4.91 -8.84 5.93
CA TRP A 35 -3.65 -9.41 5.46
C TRP A 35 -2.45 -8.68 6.08
N SER A 36 -1.29 -9.32 6.06
CA SER A 36 -0.04 -8.66 6.42
C SER A 36 0.25 -7.50 5.47
N LYS A 37 1.03 -6.52 5.94
CA LYS A 37 1.47 -5.38 5.13
C LYS A 37 2.27 -5.83 3.90
N GLU A 38 3.04 -6.92 4.01
CA GLU A 38 3.77 -7.53 2.91
C GLU A 38 2.83 -8.11 1.85
N ALA A 39 1.82 -8.89 2.26
CA ALA A 39 0.83 -9.45 1.33
C ALA A 39 -0.01 -8.35 0.66
N LEU A 40 -0.36 -7.29 1.40
CA LEU A 40 -0.99 -6.09 0.84
C LEU A 40 -0.09 -5.43 -0.22
N LEU A 41 1.19 -5.22 0.09
CA LEU A 41 2.16 -4.63 -0.83
C LEU A 41 2.24 -5.43 -2.14
N ASP A 42 2.37 -6.75 -2.04
CA ASP A 42 2.44 -7.64 -3.21
C ASP A 42 1.16 -7.56 -4.06
N ALA A 43 -0.01 -7.56 -3.42
CA ALA A 43 -1.30 -7.41 -4.10
C ALA A 43 -1.43 -6.05 -4.81
N LEU A 44 -0.95 -4.97 -4.18
CA LEU A 44 -0.94 -3.64 -4.77
C LEU A 44 0.04 -3.53 -5.95
N VAL A 45 1.25 -4.07 -5.82
CA VAL A 45 2.23 -4.15 -6.92
C VAL A 45 1.65 -4.93 -8.09
N GLY A 46 1.04 -6.09 -7.84
CA GLY A 46 0.38 -6.88 -8.87
C GLY A 46 -0.74 -6.11 -9.57
N ALA A 47 -1.58 -5.40 -8.80
CA ALA A 47 -2.67 -4.60 -9.35
C ALA A 47 -2.20 -3.42 -10.21
N VAL A 48 -1.09 -2.76 -9.84
CA VAL A 48 -0.51 -1.69 -10.65
C VAL A 48 0.16 -2.26 -11.89
N ARG A 49 0.94 -3.34 -11.74
CA ARG A 49 1.61 -4.04 -12.84
C ARG A 49 0.63 -4.52 -13.91
N ALA A 50 -0.56 -4.97 -13.52
CA ALA A 50 -1.60 -5.38 -14.46
C ALA A 50 -2.08 -4.25 -15.39
N VAL A 51 -1.93 -2.99 -14.97
CA VAL A 51 -2.31 -1.80 -15.75
C VAL A 51 -1.11 -1.21 -16.48
N THR A 52 0.05 -1.11 -15.81
CA THR A 52 1.24 -0.43 -16.36
C THR A 52 2.22 -1.36 -17.06
N GLY A 53 1.99 -2.68 -17.03
CA GLY A 53 2.89 -3.72 -17.54
C GLY A 53 4.11 -3.98 -16.65
N ARG A 54 4.59 -2.97 -15.92
CA ARG A 54 5.75 -3.06 -15.02
C ARG A 54 5.54 -2.21 -13.77
N CYS A 55 5.58 -2.88 -12.62
CA CYS A 55 5.61 -2.28 -11.30
C CYS A 55 6.48 -3.17 -10.39
N GLY A 56 7.18 -2.55 -9.44
CA GLY A 56 7.89 -3.26 -8.38
C GLY A 56 7.94 -2.43 -7.11
N SER A 57 8.57 -2.97 -6.08
CA SER A 57 8.94 -2.27 -4.85
C SER A 57 10.43 -2.49 -4.61
N SER A 58 11.08 -1.56 -3.92
CA SER A 58 12.48 -1.69 -3.51
C SER A 58 12.68 -1.16 -2.10
N GLY A 59 13.78 -1.57 -1.46
CA GLY A 59 14.07 -1.21 -0.08
C GLY A 59 13.25 -2.00 0.95
N GLY A 60 13.48 -1.69 2.22
CA GLY A 60 12.72 -2.25 3.34
C GLY A 60 11.63 -1.29 3.83
N TRP A 61 10.76 -1.81 4.68
CA TRP A 61 9.75 -1.01 5.36
C TRP A 61 10.38 0.03 6.28
N ALA A 62 9.88 1.27 6.20
CA ALA A 62 10.24 2.34 7.13
C ALA A 62 9.16 2.51 8.20
N SER A 63 9.56 2.57 9.47
CA SER A 63 8.65 2.92 10.58
C SER A 63 8.27 4.40 10.52
N LYS A 64 7.00 4.71 10.81
CA LYS A 64 6.42 6.06 10.83
C LYS A 64 5.62 6.28 12.12
N PRO A 65 5.26 7.53 12.48
CA PRO A 65 4.47 7.80 13.67
C PRO A 65 3.17 7.00 13.74
N HIS A 66 2.72 6.71 14.97
CA HIS A 66 1.53 5.89 15.25
C HIS A 66 1.64 4.44 14.77
N GLY A 67 2.85 3.88 14.77
CA GLY A 67 3.09 2.47 14.43
C GLY A 67 2.90 2.13 12.95
N ARG A 68 2.71 3.12 12.07
CA ARG A 68 2.54 2.89 10.64
C ARG A 68 3.85 2.46 9.99
N PHE A 69 3.73 1.72 8.90
CA PHE A 69 4.83 1.34 8.04
C PHE A 69 4.73 2.06 6.71
N ALA A 70 5.86 2.35 6.06
CA ALA A 70 5.89 2.97 4.73
C ALA A 70 6.78 2.19 3.75
N HIS A 71 6.35 2.11 2.50
CA HIS A 71 7.08 1.50 1.38
C HIS A 71 6.77 2.25 0.08
N ILE A 72 7.73 2.29 -0.84
CA ILE A 72 7.56 2.88 -2.17
C ILE A 72 7.32 1.78 -3.22
N LEU A 73 6.27 1.94 -4.02
CA LEU A 73 6.09 1.18 -5.26
C LEU A 73 6.50 2.06 -6.43
N MET A 74 7.21 1.48 -7.40
CA MET A 74 7.65 2.17 -8.61
C MET A 74 6.94 1.57 -9.81
N ALA A 75 6.10 2.37 -10.45
CA ALA A 75 5.37 1.99 -11.65
C ALA A 75 6.06 2.58 -12.89
N TRP A 76 6.34 1.76 -13.90
CA TRP A 76 6.87 2.25 -15.18
C TRP A 76 5.75 2.91 -15.99
N CYS A 77 6.00 4.12 -16.48
CA CYS A 77 5.04 4.92 -17.23
C CYS A 77 5.54 5.22 -18.66
N GLY A 78 6.32 4.32 -19.25
CA GLY A 78 6.80 4.42 -20.64
C GLY A 78 8.12 5.15 -20.79
N GLU A 79 8.30 6.30 -20.14
CA GLU A 79 9.54 7.10 -20.20
C GLU A 79 10.21 7.26 -18.83
N SER A 80 9.41 7.24 -17.76
CA SER A 80 9.87 7.42 -16.39
C SER A 80 9.16 6.46 -15.43
N THR A 81 9.56 6.47 -14.16
CA THR A 81 8.88 5.76 -13.09
C THR A 81 8.08 6.73 -12.23
N ALA A 82 6.78 6.46 -12.06
CA ALA A 82 5.98 7.12 -11.04
C ALA A 82 6.16 6.41 -9.70
N ASN A 83 6.37 7.20 -8.65
CA ASN A 83 6.43 6.71 -7.28
C ASN A 83 5.04 6.74 -6.64
N LEU A 84 4.68 5.63 -6.01
CA LEU A 84 3.50 5.49 -5.18
C LEU A 84 3.97 5.24 -3.75
N ASP A 85 3.78 6.20 -2.87
CA ASP A 85 4.20 6.12 -1.48
C ASP A 85 3.09 5.46 -0.65
N LEU A 86 3.27 4.21 -0.29
CA LEU A 86 2.31 3.46 0.52
C LEU A 86 2.61 3.63 2.01
N SER A 87 1.63 4.10 2.77
CA SER A 87 1.63 4.03 4.24
C SER A 87 0.56 3.06 4.72
N VAL A 88 0.94 2.09 5.56
CA VAL A 88 0.05 1.07 6.12
C VAL A 88 -0.12 1.31 7.61
N VAL A 89 -1.35 1.50 8.05
CA VAL A 89 -1.71 1.42 9.48
C VAL A 89 -1.74 -0.06 9.86
N PRO A 90 -1.07 -0.49 10.94
CA PRO A 90 -1.12 -1.88 11.37
C PRO A 90 -2.54 -2.26 11.80
N ALA A 91 -2.96 -3.49 11.52
CA ALA A 91 -4.12 -4.07 12.19
C ALA A 91 -3.86 -4.08 13.70
N GLN A 92 -4.89 -3.78 14.49
CA GLN A 92 -4.79 -4.02 15.92
C GLN A 92 -4.66 -5.53 16.11
N GLU A 93 -3.64 -5.98 16.83
CA GLU A 93 -3.72 -7.29 17.44
C GLU A 93 -4.88 -7.20 18.42
N GLU A 94 -5.93 -8.00 18.18
CA GLU A 94 -6.98 -8.18 19.17
C GLU A 94 -6.27 -8.55 20.47
N ASP A 95 -6.46 -7.77 21.53
CA ASP A 95 -6.11 -8.16 22.89
C ASP A 95 -6.91 -9.45 23.11
N ARG A 96 -6.31 -10.59 22.77
CA ARG A 96 -6.97 -11.88 22.76
C ARG A 96 -7.24 -12.19 24.23
N PRO A 97 -8.50 -12.22 24.69
CA PRO A 97 -8.79 -12.55 26.08
C PRO A 97 -8.33 -13.98 26.42
#